data_AF-A0A2I0JU89-F1
#
_entry.id   AF-A0A2I0JU89-F1
#
_cell.length_a   1.000
_cell.length_b   1.000
_cell.length_c   1.000
_cell.angle_alpha   90.00
_cell.angle_beta   90.00
_cell.angle_gamma   90.00
#
_symmetry.space_group_name_H-M   'P 1'
#
loop_
_entity.id
_entity.type
_entity.pdbx_description
1 polymer ?
#
loop_
_entity_poly.entity_id
_entity_poly.type
_entity_poly.pdbx_seq_one_letter_code
_entity_poly.pdbx_strand_id
1 'polypeptide(L)'
;MDAGGAERSRPLVFAYYVTGHGFGHATRVFEVVRNLLLAGHEVHAVTGAPDFVFTSQIKSPKLFLRKVLLDCGAVQADALTVDRLASLEKYSQTAVAPRASILATEVEWLKSIKADLVVSDVVPVACQAAADAGIRSVCVTNFRYII
;
A
#
# COMPACT_ATOMS: atom_id res chain seq x y z
N MET A 1 44.48 -9.10 -1.78
CA MET A 1 43.29 -9.94 -1.49
C MET A 1 42.14 -8.97 -1.31
N ASP A 2 41.34 -8.84 -2.36
CA ASP A 2 40.30 -7.82 -2.49
C ASP A 2 39.17 -8.02 -1.48
N ALA A 3 38.84 -6.93 -0.78
CA ALA A 3 37.59 -6.79 -0.06
C ALA A 3 36.47 -6.61 -1.09
N GLY A 4 35.65 -7.65 -1.28
CA GLY A 4 34.42 -7.57 -2.06
C GLY A 4 33.45 -6.58 -1.42
N GLY A 5 33.51 -5.32 -1.85
CA GLY A 5 32.51 -4.31 -1.51
C GLY A 5 31.17 -4.73 -2.11
N ALA A 6 30.19 -5.04 -1.27
CA ALA A 6 28.81 -5.15 -1.70
C ALA A 6 28.44 -3.83 -2.39
N GLU A 7 28.09 -3.87 -3.69
CA GLU A 7 27.47 -2.72 -4.34
C GLU A 7 26.28 -2.29 -3.49
N ARG A 8 26.32 -1.07 -2.95
CA ARG A 8 25.12 -0.49 -2.37
C ARG A 8 24.15 -0.28 -3.52
N SER A 9 23.19 -1.19 -3.67
CA SER A 9 22.11 -1.08 -4.63
C SER A 9 21.48 0.31 -4.52
N ARG A 10 21.26 0.98 -5.65
CA ARG A 10 20.65 2.31 -5.67
C ARG A 10 19.37 2.35 -4.81
N PRO A 11 19.06 3.47 -4.15
CA PRO A 11 17.76 3.65 -3.51
C PRO A 11 16.63 3.40 -4.52
N LEU A 12 15.63 2.64 -4.10
CA LEU A 12 14.42 2.35 -4.88
C LEU A 12 13.26 3.19 -4.34
N VAL A 13 12.29 3.49 -5.20
CA VAL A 13 11.03 4.15 -4.84
C VAL A 13 9.90 3.13 -4.75
N PHE A 14 9.35 2.95 -3.56
CA PHE A 14 8.23 2.04 -3.31
C PHE A 14 6.91 2.82 -3.22
N ALA A 15 5.90 2.37 -3.95
CA ALA A 15 4.51 2.75 -3.70
C ALA A 15 3.83 1.66 -2.88
N TYR A 16 3.55 1.92 -1.61
CA TYR A 16 2.96 0.94 -0.68
C TYR A 16 1.48 1.25 -0.46
N TYR A 17 0.61 0.44 -1.04
CA TYR A 17 -0.84 0.53 -0.88
C TYR A 17 -1.29 -0.22 0.36
N VAL A 18 -1.94 0.51 1.26
CA VAL A 18 -2.42 0.01 2.55
C VAL A 18 -3.94 -0.02 2.53
N THR A 19 -4.51 -1.18 2.83
CA THR A 19 -5.96 -1.33 2.88
C THR A 19 -6.60 -0.49 4.00
N GLY A 20 -7.86 -0.09 3.77
CA GLY A 20 -8.75 0.49 4.78
C GLY A 20 -9.36 -0.51 5.76
N HIS A 21 -9.00 -1.81 5.72
CA HIS A 21 -9.50 -2.88 6.61
C HIS A 21 -9.17 -2.71 8.12
N GLY A 22 -8.67 -1.55 8.55
CA GLY A 22 -8.55 -1.16 9.96
C GLY A 22 -7.12 -0.94 10.45
N PHE A 23 -7.00 -0.49 11.70
CA PHE A 23 -5.73 -0.07 12.31
C PHE A 23 -4.66 -1.16 12.32
N GLY A 24 -5.07 -2.42 12.51
CA GLY A 24 -4.14 -3.55 12.55
C GLY A 24 -3.42 -3.84 11.23
N HIS A 25 -3.99 -3.47 10.08
CA HIS A 25 -3.30 -3.58 8.80
C HIS A 25 -2.20 -2.52 8.69
N ALA A 26 -2.55 -1.27 9.01
CA ALA A 26 -1.63 -0.14 8.95
C ALA A 26 -0.41 -0.31 9.89
N THR A 27 -0.58 -0.86 11.09
CA THR A 27 0.55 -1.12 12.01
C THR A 27 1.47 -2.25 11.56
N ARG A 28 0.98 -3.23 10.78
CA ARG A 28 1.82 -4.29 10.21
C ARG A 28 2.59 -3.79 9.01
N VAL A 29 1.91 -3.06 8.12
CA VAL A 29 2.57 -2.40 6.98
C VAL A 29 3.61 -1.41 7.47
N PHE A 30 3.33 -0.69 8.56
CA PHE A 30 4.28 0.23 9.19
C PHE A 30 5.66 -0.42 9.43
N GLU A 31 5.72 -1.65 9.94
CA GLU A 31 7.00 -2.33 10.19
C GLU A 31 7.77 -2.61 8.89
N VAL A 32 7.07 -2.98 7.81
CA VAL A 32 7.71 -3.17 6.50
C VAL A 32 8.22 -1.84 5.95
N VAL A 33 7.40 -0.80 6.00
CA VAL A 33 7.76 0.57 5.59
C VAL A 33 8.98 1.07 6.38
N ARG A 34 8.99 0.87 7.70
CA ARG A 34 10.11 1.22 8.57
C ARG A 34 11.41 0.57 8.11
N ASN A 35 11.38 -0.74 7.83
CA ASN A 35 12.56 -1.48 7.40
C ASN A 35 13.05 -1.06 6.00
N LEU A 36 12.14 -0.77 5.06
CA LEU A 36 12.49 -0.23 3.74
C LEU A 36 13.21 1.12 3.85
N LEU A 37 12.71 2.00 4.72
CA LEU A 37 13.33 3.31 4.97
C LEU A 37 14.71 3.17 5.64
N LEU A 38 14.86 2.27 6.61
CA LEU A 38 16.14 1.97 7.27
C LEU A 38 17.18 1.39 6.29
N ALA A 39 16.73 0.62 5.28
CA ALA A 39 17.56 0.16 4.18
C ALA A 39 17.95 1.28 3.18
N GLY A 40 17.43 2.50 3.37
CA GLY A 40 17.79 3.69 2.58
C GLY A 40 16.89 3.95 1.38
N HIS A 41 15.79 3.22 1.24
CA HIS A 41 14.82 3.41 0.16
C HIS A 41 13.84 4.55 0.44
N GLU A 42 13.07 4.93 -0.59
CA GLU A 42 11.98 5.89 -0.51
C GLU A 42 10.64 5.16 -0.52
N VAL A 43 9.69 5.61 0.31
CA VAL A 43 8.38 4.97 0.44
C VAL A 43 7.26 6.00 0.38
N HIS A 44 6.34 5.79 -0.56
CA HIS A 44 5.07 6.48 -0.66
C HIS A 44 3.96 5.56 -0.15
N ALA A 45 3.51 5.78 1.08
CA ALA A 45 2.42 5.01 1.67
C ALA A 45 1.06 5.61 1.27
N VAL A 46 0.31 4.88 0.44
CA VAL A 46 -1.06 5.21 0.03
C VAL A 46 -2.01 4.58 1.04
N THR A 47 -2.64 5.38 1.89
CA THR A 47 -3.41 4.88 3.03
C THR A 47 -4.54 5.81 3.46
N GLY A 48 -5.64 5.21 3.92
CA GLY A 48 -6.69 5.92 4.65
C GLY A 48 -6.45 6.01 6.16
N ALA A 49 -5.43 5.35 6.71
CA ALA A 49 -5.15 5.36 8.15
C ALA A 49 -4.65 6.73 8.63
N PRO A 50 -4.83 7.12 9.90
CA PRO A 50 -4.29 8.38 10.44
C PRO A 50 -2.76 8.48 10.33
N ASP A 51 -2.23 9.69 10.12
CA ASP A 51 -0.78 9.92 9.96
C ASP A 51 0.06 9.41 11.12
N PHE A 52 -0.46 9.54 12.35
CA PHE A 52 0.27 9.18 13.57
C PHE A 52 0.69 7.70 13.59
N VAL A 53 0.01 6.82 12.83
CA VAL A 53 0.39 5.41 12.70
C VAL A 53 1.80 5.29 12.13
N PHE A 54 2.15 6.15 11.18
CA PHE A 54 3.46 6.12 10.53
C PHE A 54 4.43 7.11 11.16
N THR A 55 3.96 8.30 11.56
CA THR A 55 4.85 9.40 11.98
C THR A 55 5.24 9.38 13.46
N SER A 56 4.54 8.62 14.31
CA SER A 56 4.86 8.54 15.74
C SER A 56 6.23 7.91 16.00
N GLN A 57 6.63 6.95 15.15
CA GLN A 57 7.86 6.16 15.32
C GLN A 57 8.84 6.28 14.15
N ILE A 58 8.40 6.76 12.97
CA ILE A 58 9.28 7.04 11.83
C ILE A 58 9.36 8.56 11.62
N LYS A 59 10.58 9.09 11.70
CA LYS A 59 10.92 10.43 11.23
C LYS A 59 11.95 10.28 10.11
N SER A 60 11.46 10.16 8.88
CA SER A 60 12.30 10.01 7.68
C SER A 60 11.88 11.01 6.62
N PRO A 61 12.80 11.76 5.99
CA PRO A 61 12.49 12.64 4.87
C PRO A 61 12.12 11.85 3.59
N LYS A 62 12.27 10.52 3.60
CA LYS A 62 11.97 9.61 2.48
C LYS A 62 10.61 8.91 2.64
N LEU A 63 9.83 9.29 3.65
CA LEU A 63 8.48 8.78 3.87
C LEU A 63 7.48 9.83 3.41
N PHE A 64 6.63 9.45 2.45
CA PHE A 64 5.54 10.28 1.94
C PHE A 64 4.22 9.59 2.21
N LEU A 65 3.26 10.30 2.80
CA LEU A 65 1.92 9.78 3.08
C LEU A 65 0.93 10.38 2.09
N ARG A 66 0.27 9.51 1.32
CA ARG A 66 -0.79 9.89 0.38
C ARG A 66 -2.14 9.41 0.91
N LYS A 67 -3.02 10.35 1.26
CA LYS A 67 -4.36 10.08 1.81
C LYS A 67 -5.36 9.79 0.71
N VAL A 68 -5.45 8.52 0.33
CA VAL A 68 -6.47 8.03 -0.61
C VAL A 68 -7.01 6.70 -0.09
N LEU A 69 -8.34 6.58 -0.09
CA LEU A 69 -9.05 5.35 0.26
C LEU A 69 -9.38 4.58 -1.03
N LEU A 70 -8.58 3.55 -1.34
CA LEU A 70 -8.75 2.69 -2.52
C LEU A 70 -9.32 1.31 -2.19
N ASP A 71 -9.50 1.04 -0.90
CA ASP A 71 -10.12 -0.15 -0.37
C ASP A 71 -10.94 0.24 0.86
N CYS A 72 -12.23 -0.04 0.82
CA CYS A 72 -13.18 0.36 1.85
C CYS A 72 -13.18 -0.52 3.09
N GLY A 73 -12.47 -1.66 3.03
CA GLY A 73 -12.50 -2.66 4.07
C GLY A 73 -13.84 -3.40 4.18
N ALA A 74 -13.98 -4.15 5.26
CA ALA A 74 -15.24 -4.76 5.65
C ALA A 74 -16.05 -3.76 6.50
N VAL A 75 -17.35 -3.66 6.23
CA VAL A 75 -18.29 -2.97 7.11
C VAL A 75 -18.63 -3.92 8.25
N GLN A 76 -18.34 -3.50 9.48
CA GLN A 76 -18.67 -4.24 10.69
C GLN A 76 -20.07 -3.86 11.16
N ALA A 77 -20.90 -4.87 11.44
CA ALA A 77 -22.17 -4.66 12.13
C ALA A 77 -21.95 -4.51 13.65
N ASP A 78 -20.96 -5.22 14.19
CA ASP A 78 -20.47 -5.11 15.55
C ASP A 78 -18.96 -5.47 15.62
N ALA A 79 -18.39 -5.54 16.82
CA ALA A 79 -16.96 -5.80 17.02
C ALA A 79 -16.44 -7.12 16.42
N LEU A 80 -17.33 -8.10 16.19
CA LEU A 80 -16.98 -9.45 15.75
C LEU A 80 -17.66 -9.86 14.45
N THR A 81 -18.73 -9.19 14.03
CA THR A 81 -19.50 -9.58 12.84
C THR A 81 -19.38 -8.59 11.68
N VAL A 82 -19.26 -9.16 10.48
CA VAL A 82 -19.19 -8.42 9.21
C VAL A 82 -20.58 -8.34 8.60
N ASP A 83 -21.02 -7.12 8.27
CA ASP A 83 -22.17 -6.92 7.39
C ASP A 83 -21.72 -7.11 5.94
N ARG A 84 -22.07 -8.26 5.38
CA ARG A 84 -21.67 -8.65 4.03
C ARG A 84 -22.32 -7.78 2.95
N LEU A 85 -23.58 -7.40 3.14
CA LEU A 85 -24.32 -6.61 2.14
C LEU A 85 -23.81 -5.17 2.14
N ALA A 86 -23.64 -4.58 3.32
CA ALA A 86 -23.07 -3.24 3.42
C ALA A 86 -21.61 -3.20 2.93
N SER A 87 -20.82 -4.26 3.19
CA SER A 87 -19.46 -4.37 2.65
C SER A 87 -19.45 -4.43 1.12
N LEU A 88 -20.33 -5.23 0.51
CA LEU A 88 -20.44 -5.34 -0.94
C LEU A 88 -20.87 -4.01 -1.58
N GLU A 89 -21.88 -3.36 -1.02
CA GLU A 89 -22.38 -2.07 -1.50
C GLU A 89 -21.27 -1.01 -1.44
N LYS A 90 -20.58 -0.92 -0.29
CA LYS A 90 -19.48 0.02 -0.12
C LYS A 90 -18.35 -0.27 -1.10
N TYR A 91 -17.95 -1.53 -1.28
CA TYR A 91 -16.93 -1.92 -2.24
C TYR A 91 -17.33 -1.56 -3.68
N SER A 92 -18.59 -1.79 -4.05
CA SER A 92 -19.14 -1.42 -5.34
C SER A 92 -18.97 0.07 -5.61
N GLN A 93 -19.35 0.91 -4.64
CA GLN A 93 -19.26 2.36 -4.74
C GLN A 93 -17.82 2.89 -4.74
N THR A 94 -16.93 2.32 -3.92
CA THR A 94 -15.58 2.88 -3.72
C THR A 94 -14.54 2.36 -4.71
N ALA A 95 -14.69 1.14 -5.22
CA ALA A 95 -13.65 0.47 -6.00
C ALA A 95 -14.12 -0.06 -7.35
N VAL A 96 -15.42 -0.40 -7.52
CA VAL A 96 -15.95 -0.96 -8.77
C VAL A 96 -16.47 0.15 -9.69
N ALA A 97 -17.42 0.96 -9.23
CA ALA A 97 -18.03 2.01 -10.04
C ALA A 97 -17.00 3.03 -10.57
N PRO A 98 -16.07 3.58 -9.75
CA PRO A 98 -15.04 4.50 -10.23
C PRO A 98 -13.75 3.79 -10.70
N ARG A 99 -13.76 2.48 -10.97
CA ARG A 99 -12.53 1.71 -11.23
C ARG A 99 -11.66 2.31 -12.33
N ALA A 100 -12.26 2.70 -13.44
CA ALA A 100 -11.51 3.24 -14.59
C ALA A 100 -10.80 4.56 -14.26
N SER A 101 -11.47 5.48 -13.55
CA SER A 101 -10.87 6.77 -13.17
C SER A 101 -9.80 6.60 -12.08
N ILE A 102 -10.02 5.68 -11.14
CA ILE A 102 -9.01 5.30 -10.14
C ILE A 102 -7.76 4.77 -10.84
N LEU A 103 -7.89 3.80 -11.74
CA LEU A 103 -6.73 3.21 -12.42
C LEU A 103 -5.96 4.26 -13.22
N ALA A 104 -6.65 5.13 -13.98
CA ALA A 104 -6.00 6.21 -14.72
C ALA A 104 -5.20 7.13 -13.79
N THR A 105 -5.81 7.56 -12.68
CA THR A 105 -5.18 8.43 -11.67
C THR A 105 -3.95 7.75 -11.04
N GLU A 106 -4.07 6.48 -10.68
CA GLU A 106 -2.97 5.74 -10.04
C GLU A 106 -1.82 5.48 -11.01
N VAL A 107 -2.11 5.17 -12.28
CA VAL A 107 -1.07 4.98 -13.31
C VAL A 107 -0.27 6.26 -13.53
N GLU A 108 -0.95 7.41 -13.65
CA GLU A 108 -0.30 8.71 -13.79
C GLU A 108 0.55 9.03 -12.55
N TRP A 109 0.00 8.84 -11.36
CA TRP A 109 0.69 9.09 -10.11
C TRP A 109 1.94 8.20 -9.94
N LEU A 110 1.82 6.89 -10.17
CA LEU A 110 2.94 5.95 -10.11
C LEU A 110 4.09 6.33 -11.05
N LYS A 111 3.76 6.78 -12.26
CA LYS A 111 4.76 7.28 -13.23
C LYS A 111 5.40 8.58 -12.76
N SER A 112 4.62 9.49 -12.17
CA SER A 112 5.13 10.79 -11.69
C SER A 112 6.17 10.66 -10.57
N ILE A 113 5.98 9.70 -9.66
CA ILE A 113 6.94 9.41 -8.58
C ILE A 113 8.09 8.51 -9.05
N LYS A 114 8.06 8.03 -10.30
CA LYS A 114 9.01 7.07 -10.86
C LYS A 114 9.14 5.80 -10.00
N ALA A 115 8.00 5.22 -9.61
CA ALA A 115 8.00 4.07 -8.71
C ALA A 115 8.75 2.87 -9.34
N ASP A 116 9.66 2.27 -8.56
CA ASP A 116 10.39 1.06 -8.96
C ASP A 116 9.59 -0.22 -8.67
N LEU A 117 8.81 -0.21 -7.59
CA LEU A 117 8.00 -1.34 -7.15
C LEU A 117 6.70 -0.87 -6.49
N VAL A 118 5.60 -1.53 -6.84
CA VAL A 118 4.32 -1.41 -6.14
C VAL A 118 4.20 -2.54 -5.11
N VAL A 119 3.96 -2.20 -3.86
CA VAL A 119 3.68 -3.16 -2.79
C VAL A 119 2.24 -2.98 -2.35
N SER A 120 1.49 -4.06 -2.27
CA SER A 120 0.07 -4.01 -1.94
C SER A 120 -0.23 -4.87 -0.71
N ASP A 121 -0.83 -4.28 0.34
CA ASP A 121 -1.56 -5.01 1.38
C ASP A 121 -2.92 -5.46 0.84
N VAL A 122 -2.87 -6.18 -0.28
CA VAL A 122 -3.99 -6.75 -1.04
C VAL A 122 -5.08 -5.73 -1.44
N VAL A 123 -4.69 -4.48 -1.68
CA VAL A 123 -5.58 -3.44 -2.21
C VAL A 123 -6.00 -3.79 -3.65
N PRO A 124 -7.30 -3.90 -3.97
CA PRO A 124 -7.79 -4.51 -5.22
C PRO A 124 -7.32 -3.86 -6.53
N VAL A 125 -7.03 -2.56 -6.51
CA VAL A 125 -6.63 -1.79 -7.70
C VAL A 125 -5.12 -1.69 -7.90
N ALA A 126 -4.31 -1.94 -6.86
CA ALA A 126 -2.89 -1.61 -6.85
C ALA A 126 -2.09 -2.42 -7.89
N CYS A 127 -2.31 -3.73 -7.96
CA CYS A 127 -1.60 -4.59 -8.91
C CYS A 127 -1.97 -4.29 -10.37
N GLN A 128 -3.24 -3.95 -10.63
CA GLN A 128 -3.67 -3.58 -11.98
C GLN A 128 -3.05 -2.23 -12.38
N ALA A 129 -3.10 -1.22 -11.50
CA ALA A 129 -2.47 0.07 -11.75
C ALA A 129 -0.96 -0.07 -12.00
N ALA A 130 -0.28 -0.97 -11.26
CA ALA A 130 1.13 -1.27 -11.49
C ALA A 130 1.37 -1.88 -12.87
N ALA A 131 0.56 -2.87 -13.27
CA ALA A 131 0.65 -3.51 -14.58
C ALA A 131 0.44 -2.50 -15.72
N ASP A 132 -0.60 -1.67 -15.62
CA ASP A 132 -0.91 -0.62 -16.59
C ASP A 132 0.18 0.48 -16.64
N ALA A 133 0.91 0.68 -15.53
CA ALA A 133 2.06 1.57 -15.46
C ALA A 133 3.38 0.93 -15.95
N GLY A 134 3.41 -0.38 -16.19
CA GLY A 134 4.63 -1.12 -16.54
C GLY A 134 5.58 -1.37 -15.37
N ILE A 135 5.06 -1.37 -14.13
CA ILE A 135 5.83 -1.48 -12.89
C ILE A 135 5.56 -2.86 -12.25
N ARG A 136 6.60 -3.48 -11.68
CA ARG A 136 6.46 -4.74 -10.96
C ARG A 136 5.63 -4.53 -9.69
N SER A 137 4.81 -5.52 -9.34
CA SER A 137 4.05 -5.48 -8.09
C SER A 137 4.22 -6.75 -7.26
N VAL A 138 4.10 -6.60 -5.95
CA VAL A 138 4.09 -7.69 -4.96
C VAL A 138 2.92 -7.48 -4.01
N CYS A 139 2.16 -8.55 -3.77
CA CYS A 139 1.18 -8.59 -2.69
C CYS A 139 1.85 -9.06 -1.40
N VAL A 140 1.66 -8.31 -0.32
CA VAL A 140 2.03 -8.68 1.04
C VAL A 140 0.74 -8.95 1.79
N THR A 141 0.62 -10.13 2.38
CA THR A 141 -0.56 -10.52 3.15
C THR A 141 -0.15 -11.16 4.46
N ASN A 142 -0.98 -10.96 5.47
CA ASN A 142 -0.77 -11.47 6.83
C ASN A 142 -1.60 -12.74 7.10
N PHE A 143 -2.32 -13.26 6.10
CA PHE A 143 -3.09 -14.49 6.22
C PHE A 143 -2.26 -15.68 5.74
N ARG A 144 -2.26 -16.77 6.53
CA ARG A 144 -1.98 -18.10 6.00
C ARG A 144 -3.12 -18.45 5.05
N TYR A 145 -2.82 -18.79 3.80
CA TYR A 145 -3.75 -19.60 3.02
C TYR A 145 -3.83 -20.96 3.72
N ILE A 146 -4.91 -21.24 4.45
CA ILE A 146 -5.35 -22.62 4.61
C ILE A 146 -6.10 -22.90 3.31
N ILE A 147 -5.37 -23.54 2.40
CA ILE A 147 -5.98 -24.41 1.39
C ILE A 147 -6.57 -25.63 2.10
#